data_AF-A0AAD7I1Q4-F1
#
_entry.id   AF-A0AAD7I1Q4-F1
#
_cell.length_a   1.000
_cell.length_b   1.000
_cell.length_c   1.000
_cell.angle_alpha   90.00
_cell.angle_beta   90.00
_cell.angle_gamma   90.00
#
_symmetry.space_group_name_H-M   'P 1'
#
loop_
_entity.id
_entity.type
_entity.pdbx_description
1 polymer ?
#
loop_
_entity_poly.entity_id
_entity_poly.type
_entity_poly.pdbx_seq_one_letter_code
_entity_poly.pdbx_strand_id
1 'polypeptide(L)'
;TPPPFPIISAVLRASTELRFPMFHDWATRSILQMWPSSLSALSTAAIPHATETAILGRAWGVAGVLKRSLYELLRTPGFGQDGEDDFQRCPAPYEYSRLLPADILCLVNSREQLDLLW
;
A
#
# COMPACT_ATOMS: atom_id res chain seq x y z
N THR A 1 -6.87 -9.49 19.70
CA THR A 1 -6.73 -8.34 18.80
C THR A 1 -6.07 -8.80 17.51
N PRO A 2 -6.45 -8.29 16.34
CA PRO A 2 -5.77 -8.66 15.09
C PRO A 2 -4.30 -8.20 15.13
N PRO A 3 -3.36 -8.92 14.48
CA PRO A 3 -1.98 -8.48 14.36
C PRO A 3 -1.87 -7.13 13.62
N PRO A 4 -0.83 -6.32 13.91
CA PRO A 4 -0.63 -5.06 13.20
C PRO A 4 -0.21 -5.30 11.74
N PHE A 5 -0.42 -4.29 10.89
CA PHE A 5 -0.16 -4.36 9.44
C PHE A 5 1.22 -4.94 9.08
N PRO A 6 2.35 -4.51 9.70
CA PRO A 6 3.68 -5.01 9.32
C PRO A 6 3.86 -6.52 9.54
N ILE A 7 3.15 -7.09 10.53
CA ILE A 7 3.19 -8.53 10.78
C ILE A 7 2.40 -9.28 9.71
N ILE A 8 1.22 -8.77 9.36
CA ILE A 8 0.37 -9.38 8.31
C ILE A 8 1.08 -9.30 6.96
N SER A 9 1.71 -8.18 6.62
CA SER A 9 2.45 -8.02 5.36
C SER A 9 3.67 -8.95 5.31
N ALA A 10 4.40 -9.12 6.41
CA ALA A 10 5.49 -10.09 6.49
C ALA A 10 5.00 -11.54 6.30
N VAL A 11 3.88 -11.92 6.93
CA VAL A 11 3.28 -13.25 6.75
C VAL A 11 2.82 -13.45 5.31
N LEU A 12 2.21 -12.46 4.67
CA LEU A 12 1.83 -12.55 3.25
C LEU A 12 3.04 -12.84 2.37
N ARG A 13 4.13 -12.08 2.54
CA ARG A 13 5.36 -12.27 1.77
C ARG A 13 5.95 -13.66 1.99
N ALA A 14 6.17 -14.04 3.26
CA ALA A 14 6.76 -15.32 3.60
C ALA A 14 5.89 -16.51 3.14
N SER A 15 4.57 -16.43 3.32
CA SER A 15 3.66 -17.50 2.89
C SER A 15 3.54 -17.62 1.37
N THR A 16 3.73 -16.53 0.62
CA THR A 16 3.81 -16.55 -0.84
C THR A 16 5.09 -17.25 -1.30
N GLU A 17 6.25 -16.83 -0.78
CA GLU A 17 7.56 -17.40 -1.16
C GLU A 17 7.68 -18.89 -0.75
N LEU A 18 7.26 -19.22 0.47
CA LEU A 18 7.33 -20.57 1.02
C LEU A 18 6.12 -21.45 0.62
N ARG A 19 5.17 -20.90 -0.14
CA ARG A 19 3.97 -21.59 -0.64
C ARG A 19 3.12 -22.23 0.46
N PHE A 20 2.82 -21.49 1.52
CA PHE A 20 1.89 -21.89 2.57
C PHE A 20 0.49 -21.30 2.32
N PRO A 21 -0.43 -22.01 1.62
CA PRO A 21 -1.70 -21.43 1.15
C PRO A 21 -2.59 -20.96 2.29
N MET A 22 -2.65 -21.70 3.40
CA MET A 22 -3.47 -21.33 4.56
C MET A 22 -3.09 -19.96 5.14
N PHE A 23 -1.79 -19.68 5.27
CA PHE A 23 -1.29 -18.40 5.79
C PHE A 23 -1.43 -17.29 4.76
N HIS A 24 -1.24 -17.59 3.47
CA HIS A 24 -1.47 -16.67 2.37
C HIS A 24 -2.92 -16.18 2.33
N ASP A 25 -3.89 -17.12 2.38
CA ASP A 25 -5.32 -16.79 2.31
C ASP A 25 -5.80 -16.04 3.56
N TRP A 26 -5.22 -16.36 4.72
CA TRP A 26 -5.44 -15.59 5.93
C TRP A 26 -4.92 -14.16 5.79
N ALA A 27 -3.65 -13.98 5.41
CA ALA A 27 -3.02 -12.66 5.31
C ALA A 27 -3.68 -11.78 4.24
N THR A 28 -4.03 -12.37 3.09
CA THR A 28 -4.76 -11.72 2.00
C THR A 28 -6.11 -11.18 2.49
N ARG A 29 -6.91 -12.02 3.17
CA ARG A 29 -8.21 -11.59 3.73
C ARG A 29 -8.03 -10.49 4.77
N SER A 30 -7.03 -10.59 5.63
CA SER A 30 -6.74 -9.56 6.63
C SER A 30 -6.38 -8.22 5.98
N ILE A 31 -5.52 -8.21 4.95
CA ILE A 31 -5.17 -6.98 4.23
C ILE A 31 -6.40 -6.39 3.52
N LEU A 32 -7.24 -7.21 2.87
CA LEU A 32 -8.46 -6.74 2.22
C LEU A 32 -9.45 -6.11 3.22
N GLN A 33 -9.54 -6.64 4.44
CA GLN A 33 -10.37 -6.06 5.50
C GLN A 33 -9.84 -4.71 6.00
N MET A 34 -8.51 -4.53 6.04
CA MET A 34 -7.88 -3.26 6.41
C MET A 34 -8.01 -2.19 5.32
N TRP A 35 -8.25 -2.60 4.08
CA TRP A 35 -8.32 -1.75 2.89
C TRP A 35 -9.66 -1.90 2.16
N PRO A 36 -10.76 -1.38 2.75
CA PRO A 36 -12.08 -1.53 2.18
C PRO A 36 -12.18 -0.89 0.79
N SER A 37 -12.81 -1.60 -0.15
CA SER A 37 -13.02 -1.15 -1.53
C SER A 37 -14.28 -0.28 -1.72
N SER A 38 -15.19 -0.26 -0.74
CA SER A 38 -16.44 0.50 -0.82
C SER A 38 -16.20 2.01 -0.76
N LEU A 39 -16.88 2.76 -1.65
CA LEU A 39 -16.86 4.22 -1.63
C LEU A 39 -17.48 4.80 -0.34
N SER A 40 -18.41 4.08 0.29
CA SER A 40 -18.98 4.48 1.58
C SER A 40 -17.97 4.44 2.74
N ALA A 41 -16.82 3.77 2.55
CA ALA A 41 -15.75 3.70 3.52
C ALA A 41 -14.65 4.77 3.28
N LEU A 42 -14.85 5.66 2.29
CA LEU A 42 -13.96 6.81 2.10
C LEU A 42 -14.12 7.78 3.27
N SER A 43 -13.00 8.24 3.82
CA SER A 43 -12.99 9.26 4.86
C SER A 43 -11.81 10.21 4.66
N THR A 44 -11.81 11.32 5.40
CA THR A 44 -10.68 12.25 5.45
C THR A 44 -9.51 11.73 6.27
N ALA A 45 -9.71 10.70 7.09
CA ALA A 45 -8.65 10.05 7.84
C ALA A 45 -7.77 9.21 6.90
N ALA A 46 -6.47 9.48 6.95
CA ALA A 46 -5.50 8.73 6.15
C ALA A 46 -5.37 7.29 6.65
N ILE A 47 -5.30 6.33 5.73
CA ILE A 47 -4.97 4.95 6.06
C ILE A 47 -3.44 4.80 6.02
N PRO A 48 -2.78 4.38 7.12
CA PRO A 48 -1.34 4.21 7.15
C PRO A 48 -0.88 3.08 6.21
N HIS A 49 0.41 3.08 5.84
CA HIS A 49 1.03 2.05 5.00
C HIS A 49 0.49 1.96 3.56
N ALA A 50 0.02 3.07 2.98
CA ALA A 50 -0.50 3.10 1.61
C ALA A 50 0.53 2.66 0.56
N THR A 51 1.79 3.10 0.68
CA THR A 51 2.89 2.71 -0.21
C THR A 51 3.12 1.20 -0.18
N GLU A 52 3.32 0.64 1.01
CA GLU A 52 3.54 -0.80 1.18
C GLU A 52 2.35 -1.61 0.66
N THR A 53 1.13 -1.12 0.89
CA THR A 53 -0.09 -1.78 0.41
C THR A 53 -0.21 -1.77 -1.11
N ALA A 54 0.15 -0.67 -1.78
CA ALA A 54 0.21 -0.63 -3.24
C ALA A 54 1.18 -1.69 -3.78
N ILE A 55 2.35 -1.85 -3.15
CA ILE A 55 3.35 -2.85 -3.53
C ILE A 55 2.81 -4.28 -3.33
N LEU A 56 2.15 -4.55 -2.19
CA LEU A 56 1.48 -5.83 -1.94
C LEU A 56 0.41 -6.13 -2.99
N GLY A 57 -0.39 -5.12 -3.37
CA GLY A 57 -1.41 -5.28 -4.40
C GLY A 57 -0.84 -5.58 -5.79
N ARG A 58 0.35 -5.07 -6.12
CA ARG A 58 1.02 -5.30 -7.41
C ARG A 58 1.69 -6.66 -7.52
N ALA A 59 2.44 -7.05 -6.49
CA ALA A 59 3.37 -8.17 -6.57
C ALA A 59 2.95 -9.41 -5.78
N TRP A 60 1.99 -9.29 -4.85
CA TRP A 60 1.70 -10.33 -3.85
C TRP A 60 0.23 -10.77 -3.84
N GLY A 61 -0.46 -10.68 -4.98
CA GLY A 61 -1.77 -11.30 -5.18
C GLY A 61 -2.96 -10.59 -4.53
N VAL A 62 -2.80 -9.36 -4.00
CA VAL A 62 -3.87 -8.62 -3.31
C VAL A 62 -4.41 -7.46 -4.14
N ALA A 63 -4.69 -7.65 -5.43
CA ALA A 63 -5.04 -6.56 -6.35
C ALA A 63 -6.22 -5.67 -5.90
N GLY A 64 -7.13 -6.20 -5.07
CA GLY A 64 -8.31 -5.48 -4.55
C GLY A 64 -7.99 -4.23 -3.73
N VAL A 65 -6.78 -4.10 -3.18
CA VAL A 65 -6.37 -2.91 -2.40
C VAL A 65 -5.78 -1.79 -3.24
N LEU A 66 -5.37 -2.07 -4.49
CA LEU A 66 -4.59 -1.14 -5.32
C LEU A 66 -5.28 0.20 -5.51
N LYS A 67 -6.57 0.18 -5.85
CA LYS A 67 -7.31 1.42 -6.12
C LYS A 67 -7.39 2.30 -4.86
N ARG A 68 -7.64 1.68 -3.71
CA ARG A 68 -7.75 2.40 -2.43
C ARG A 68 -6.39 2.93 -1.98
N SER A 69 -5.33 2.13 -2.08
CA SER A 69 -3.98 2.56 -1.69
C SER A 69 -3.43 3.66 -2.60
N LEU A 70 -3.63 3.58 -3.92
CA LEU A 70 -3.24 4.63 -4.85
C LEU A 70 -4.02 5.92 -4.61
N TYR A 71 -5.31 5.85 -4.29
CA TYR A 71 -6.08 7.03 -3.90
C TYR A 71 -5.55 7.70 -2.62
N GLU A 72 -5.20 6.91 -1.59
CA GLU A 72 -4.59 7.46 -0.37
C GLU A 72 -3.24 8.14 -0.66
N LEU A 73 -2.43 7.57 -1.55
CA LEU A 73 -1.18 8.18 -2.01
C LEU A 73 -1.42 9.47 -2.79
N LEU A 74 -2.40 9.48 -3.68
CA LEU A 74 -2.79 10.67 -4.46
C LEU A 74 -3.15 11.86 -3.58
N ARG A 75 -3.80 11.59 -2.44
CA ARG A 75 -4.22 12.59 -1.45
C ARG A 75 -3.11 13.04 -0.51
N THR A 76 -1.96 12.36 -0.52
CA THR A 76 -0.81 12.65 0.34
C THR A 76 0.17 13.57 -0.41
N PRO A 77 0.68 14.66 0.23
CA PRO A 77 1.76 15.46 -0.33
C PRO A 77 2.97 14.58 -0.72
N GLY A 78 3.57 14.87 -1.87
CA GLY A 78 4.67 14.09 -2.43
C GLY A 78 4.40 12.59 -2.62
N PHE A 79 3.12 12.18 -2.66
CA PHE A 79 2.70 10.78 -2.80
C PHE A 79 3.28 9.86 -1.71
N GLY A 80 3.59 10.41 -0.53
CA GLY A 80 4.22 9.67 0.57
C GLY A 80 5.64 9.18 0.26
N GLN A 81 6.34 9.81 -0.69
CA GLN A 81 7.72 9.49 -1.06
C GLN A 81 8.77 10.43 -0.43
N ASP A 82 8.36 11.55 0.18
CA ASP A 82 9.25 12.62 0.68
C ASP A 82 10.09 12.25 1.93
N GLY A 83 10.18 10.97 2.30
CA GLY A 83 10.82 10.49 3.54
C GLY A 83 12.34 10.27 3.47
N GLU A 84 13.08 11.00 2.61
CA GLU A 84 14.52 10.79 2.37
C GLU A 84 15.43 11.86 2.98
N ASP A 85 15.17 12.31 4.21
CA ASP A 85 16.11 13.15 4.94
C ASP A 85 16.22 12.77 6.43
N ASP A 86 16.25 11.46 6.73
CA ASP A 86 16.66 10.99 8.05
C ASP A 86 17.82 10.01 7.91
N PHE A 87 19.04 10.54 8.05
CA PHE A 87 20.33 9.84 8.13
C PHE A 87 20.43 8.89 9.35
N GLN A 88 19.32 8.39 9.87
CA GLN A 88 19.24 7.53 11.05
C GLN A 88 18.29 6.34 10.83
N ARG A 89 18.35 5.67 9.68
CA ARG A 89 17.64 4.40 9.50
C ARG A 89 18.62 3.24 9.63
N CYS A 90 18.51 2.50 10.74
CA CYS A 90 18.85 1.07 10.71
C CYS A 90 18.23 0.49 9.43
N PRO A 91 18.97 -0.26 8.59
CA PRO A 91 18.44 -0.73 7.33
C PRO A 91 17.24 -1.63 7.64
N ALA A 92 16.03 -1.12 7.38
CA ALA A 92 14.86 -1.97 7.33
C ALA A 92 15.16 -2.97 6.20
N PRO A 93 15.20 -4.29 6.44
CA PRO A 93 15.70 -5.27 5.46
C PRO A 93 14.81 -5.44 4.22
N TYR A 94 13.93 -4.50 3.93
CA TYR A 94 12.95 -4.56 2.85
C TYR A 94 12.96 -3.28 2.03
N GLU A 95 13.66 -3.33 0.89
CA GLU A 95 13.64 -2.34 -0.20
C GLU A 95 12.23 -2.13 -0.82
N TYR A 96 11.21 -2.86 -0.37
CA TYR A 96 9.79 -2.71 -0.75
C TYR A 96 9.14 -1.42 -0.22
N SER A 97 9.91 -0.35 -0.04
CA SER A 97 9.43 0.91 0.56
C SER A 97 9.15 2.00 -0.48
N ARG A 98 9.58 1.82 -1.73
CA ARG A 98 9.36 2.80 -2.82
C ARG A 98 8.34 2.28 -3.83
N LEU A 99 7.50 3.18 -4.32
CA LEU A 99 6.55 2.87 -5.40
C LEU A 99 7.27 2.57 -6.70
N LEU A 100 6.64 1.78 -7.56
CA LEU A 100 7.12 1.59 -8.93
C LEU A 100 7.01 2.92 -9.69
N PRO A 101 7.96 3.23 -10.59
CA PRO A 101 7.91 4.46 -11.41
C PRO A 101 6.59 4.62 -12.17
N ALA A 102 6.00 3.52 -12.63
CA ALA A 102 4.71 3.53 -13.31
C ALA A 102 3.56 3.99 -12.39
N ASP A 103 3.59 3.64 -11.11
CA ASP A 103 2.59 4.10 -10.14
C ASP A 103 2.77 5.60 -9.85
N ILE A 104 4.03 6.08 -9.75
CA ILE A 104 4.31 7.52 -9.61
C ILE A 104 3.77 8.31 -10.81
N LEU A 105 4.07 7.88 -12.03
CA LEU A 105 3.56 8.53 -13.24
C LEU A 105 2.02 8.55 -13.29
N CYS A 106 1.38 7.44 -12.89
CA CYS A 106 -0.07 7.36 -12.79
C CYS A 106 -0.62 8.37 -11.78
N LEU A 107 0.02 8.51 -10.62
CA LEU A 107 -0.39 9.45 -9.57
C LEU A 107 -0.21 10.91 -10.00
N VAL A 108 0.90 11.24 -10.66
CA VAL A 108 1.15 12.58 -11.22
C VAL A 108 0.09 12.93 -12.24
N ASN A 109 -0.12 12.08 -13.26
CA ASN A 109 -1.13 12.33 -14.28
C ASN A 109 -2.54 12.42 -13.67
N SER A 110 -2.87 11.56 -12.70
CA SER A 110 -4.17 11.62 -12.02
C SER A 110 -4.37 12.93 -11.26
N ARG A 111 -3.33 13.46 -10.61
CA ARG A 111 -3.39 14.75 -9.90
C ARG A 111 -3.59 15.89 -10.89
N GLU A 112 -2.80 15.95 -11.95
CA GLU A 112 -2.92 16.98 -13.00
C GLU A 112 -4.33 17.00 -13.63
N GLN A 113 -4.90 15.83 -13.91
CA GLN A 113 -6.26 15.75 -14.44
C GLN A 113 -7.32 16.23 -13.44
N LEU A 114 -7.16 15.94 -12.14
CA LEU A 114 -8.08 16.45 -11.12
C LEU A 114 -7.95 17.96 -10.96
N ASP A 115 -6.73 18.51 -11.02
CA ASP A 115 -6.49 19.95 -10.94
C ASP A 115 -7.03 20.71 -12.16
N LEU A 116 -7.14 20.07 -13.33
CA LEU A 116 -7.77 20.67 -14.53
C LEU A 116 -9.30 20.69 -14.47
N LEU A 117 -9.92 19.80 -13.69
CA LEU A 117 -11.37 19.61 -13.64
C LEU A 117 -12.06 20.43 -12.54
N TRP A 118 -11.28 21.10 -11.67
CA TRP A 118 -11.74 21.82 -10.48
C TRP A 118 -11.15 23.23 -10.45
#